data_AF-A0A0G4IFA5-F1
#
_entry.id   AF-A0A0G4IFA5-F1
#
_cell.length_a   1.000
_cell.length_b   1.000
_cell.length_c   1.000
_cell.angle_alpha   90.00
_cell.angle_beta   90.00
_cell.angle_gamma   90.00
#
_symmetry.space_group_name_H-M   'P 1'
#
loop_
_entity.id
_entity.type
_entity.pdbx_description
1 polymer ?
#
loop_
_entity_poly.entity_id
_entity_poly.type
_entity_poly.pdbx_seq_one_letter_code
_entity_poly.pdbx_strand_id
1 'polypeptide(L)'
;MGSLGLDLIGPLAEEHDKRPDLFASLPNGDSILGDVALIHPIQDVTRLHRNAKKAGAAAKEKEGKKHTHYDDACRAVGIRFVPLVFETYGRPGGETVRFVKEMVRQATERLGEMNDAPARQKIADRWWKTLSVAVQKAAASTILASVQASRGARGTQVTEMLLGREFSAYVGLAEKKE
;
A
#
# COMPACT_ATOMS: atom_id res chain seq x y z
N MET A 1 -12.65 18.58 -19.94
CA MET A 1 -13.91 18.81 -19.21
C MET A 1 -14.01 17.81 -18.07
N GLY A 2 -14.29 18.30 -16.86
CA GLY A 2 -14.64 17.48 -15.69
C GLY A 2 -13.46 16.92 -14.90
N SER A 3 -12.82 17.78 -14.09
CA SER A 3 -12.29 17.31 -12.79
C SER A 3 -13.48 16.68 -12.07
N LEU A 4 -13.55 15.35 -12.01
CA LEU A 4 -14.45 14.66 -11.07
C LEU A 4 -13.79 14.77 -9.68
N GLY A 5 -13.78 16.00 -9.16
CA GLY A 5 -13.77 16.26 -7.74
C GLY A 5 -15.08 15.73 -7.18
N LEU A 6 -15.16 14.42 -6.99
CA LEU A 6 -16.14 13.84 -6.10
C LEU A 6 -15.55 13.98 -4.71
N ASP A 7 -15.94 15.07 -4.08
CA ASP A 7 -15.78 15.31 -2.66
C ASP A 7 -16.11 14.01 -1.92
N LEU A 8 -15.07 13.40 -1.35
CA LEU A 8 -15.19 12.25 -0.46
C LEU A 8 -15.86 12.65 0.87
N ILE A 9 -16.68 13.71 0.93
CA ILE A 9 -17.36 14.23 2.13
C ILE A 9 -18.52 13.28 2.51
N GLY A 10 -18.14 12.07 2.88
CA GLY A 10 -18.91 11.15 3.68
C GLY A 10 -18.05 10.72 4.87
N PRO A 11 -18.62 9.96 5.82
CA PRO A 11 -17.99 9.63 7.11
C PRO A 11 -16.64 8.90 7.04
N LEU A 12 -16.17 8.50 5.84
CA LEU A 12 -14.91 7.81 5.61
C LEU A 12 -13.73 8.74 5.28
N ALA A 13 -13.93 9.98 4.84
CA ALA A 13 -12.82 10.88 4.49
C ALA A 13 -12.45 11.89 5.57
N GLU A 14 -13.32 12.10 6.56
CA GLU A 14 -13.03 12.96 7.70
C GLU A 14 -12.07 12.28 8.70
N GLU A 15 -11.92 10.96 8.63
CA GLU A 15 -10.84 10.25 9.31
C GLU A 15 -9.61 10.17 8.41
N HIS A 16 -8.58 10.98 8.70
CA HIS A 16 -7.27 10.96 8.02
C HIS A 16 -6.65 9.56 7.87
N ASP A 17 -7.03 8.62 8.74
CA ASP A 17 -6.52 7.25 8.80
C ASP A 17 -7.34 6.24 7.95
N LYS A 18 -8.43 6.69 7.30
CA LYS A 18 -9.37 5.85 6.52
C LYS A 18 -9.50 6.23 5.05
N ARG A 19 -8.58 7.02 4.50
CA ARG A 19 -8.64 7.42 3.10
C ARG A 19 -8.31 6.23 2.16
N PRO A 20 -9.25 5.74 1.35
CA PRO A 20 -8.97 4.66 0.41
C PRO A 20 -8.16 5.15 -0.79
N ASP A 21 -7.41 4.23 -1.40
CA ASP A 21 -6.63 4.48 -2.62
C ASP A 21 -7.51 4.48 -3.89
N LEU A 22 -8.62 3.73 -3.86
CA LEU A 22 -9.49 3.53 -5.00
C LEU A 22 -10.96 3.60 -4.57
N PHE A 23 -11.74 4.36 -5.32
CA PHE A 23 -13.20 4.26 -5.31
C PHE A 23 -13.70 4.18 -6.76
N ALA A 24 -14.52 3.19 -7.07
CA ALA A 24 -14.98 2.99 -8.45
C ALA A 24 -16.37 2.33 -8.50
N SER A 25 -17.20 2.79 -9.43
CA SER A 25 -18.40 2.06 -9.85
C SER A 25 -18.03 1.05 -10.95
N LEU A 26 -18.46 -0.18 -10.77
CA LEU A 26 -18.20 -1.30 -11.65
C LEU A 26 -19.27 -1.42 -12.73
N PRO A 27 -18.92 -2.06 -13.87
CA PRO A 27 -19.85 -2.41 -14.94
C PRO A 27 -21.18 -3.04 -14.54
N ASN A 28 -21.17 -3.86 -13.50
CA ASN A 28 -22.33 -4.58 -13.00
C ASN A 28 -23.22 -3.72 -12.08
N GLY A 29 -22.89 -2.44 -11.87
CA GLY A 29 -23.61 -1.53 -10.99
C GLY A 29 -23.08 -1.49 -9.55
N ASP A 30 -22.18 -2.40 -9.18
CA ASP A 30 -21.59 -2.41 -7.83
C ASP A 30 -20.66 -1.20 -7.65
N SER A 31 -20.54 -0.71 -6.42
CA SER A 31 -19.48 0.23 -6.05
C SER A 31 -18.45 -0.48 -5.19
N ILE A 32 -17.16 -0.21 -5.47
CA ILE A 32 -16.04 -0.73 -4.70
C ILE A 32 -15.22 0.36 -4.06
N LEU A 33 -14.69 0.05 -2.89
CA LEU A 33 -13.67 0.82 -2.19
C LEU A 33 -12.45 -0.08 -2.02
N GLY A 34 -11.34 0.32 -2.63
CA GLY A 34 -10.09 -0.42 -2.65
C GLY A 34 -9.01 0.32 -1.87
N ASP A 35 -8.23 -0.43 -1.11
CA ASP A 35 -7.10 0.11 -0.35
C ASP A 35 -5.89 -0.80 -0.56
N VAL A 36 -4.79 -0.24 -1.08
CA VAL A 36 -3.59 -0.98 -1.49
C VAL A 36 -2.67 -1.17 -0.29
N ALA A 37 -2.03 -2.32 -0.18
CA ALA A 37 -0.90 -2.46 0.74
C ALA A 37 0.21 -3.30 0.14
N LEU A 38 1.43 -2.84 0.36
CA LEU A 38 2.63 -3.62 0.13
C LEU A 38 3.19 -4.07 1.47
N ILE A 39 3.37 -5.37 1.64
CA ILE A 39 3.70 -5.98 2.93
C ILE A 39 4.99 -6.79 2.84
N HIS A 40 5.96 -6.55 3.73
CA HIS A 40 7.16 -7.39 3.76
C HIS A 40 6.92 -8.57 4.69
N PRO A 41 7.15 -9.84 4.27
CA PRO A 41 6.93 -11.01 5.12
C PRO A 41 7.69 -11.02 6.46
N ILE A 42 8.76 -10.24 6.59
CA ILE A 42 9.66 -10.21 7.76
C ILE A 42 9.45 -8.99 8.66
N GLN A 43 8.57 -8.05 8.28
CA GLN A 43 8.38 -6.80 9.03
C GLN A 43 7.91 -7.03 10.48
N ASP A 44 7.28 -8.18 10.76
CA ASP A 44 6.78 -8.55 12.08
C ASP A 44 7.49 -9.82 12.53
N VAL A 45 8.49 -9.61 13.38
CA VAL A 45 9.37 -10.68 13.89
C VAL A 45 8.58 -11.72 14.70
N THR A 46 7.50 -11.31 15.36
CA THR A 46 6.63 -12.21 16.14
C THR A 46 5.85 -13.17 15.24
N ARG A 47 5.65 -12.79 13.98
CA ARG A 47 4.86 -13.54 12.98
C ARG A 47 5.73 -14.18 11.90
N LEU A 48 7.05 -13.97 11.96
CA LEU A 48 8.02 -14.45 10.98
C LEU A 48 7.94 -15.96 10.77
N HIS A 49 7.90 -16.75 11.84
CA HIS A 49 7.80 -18.22 11.76
C HIS A 49 6.57 -18.69 11.00
N ARG A 50 5.43 -17.99 11.13
CA ARG A 50 4.21 -18.31 10.41
C ARG A 50 4.30 -17.88 8.95
N ASN A 51 4.81 -16.67 8.71
CA ASN A 51 4.94 -16.11 7.36
C ASN A 51 5.95 -16.90 6.52
N ALA A 52 7.02 -17.41 7.12
CA ALA A 52 8.02 -18.25 6.46
C ALA A 52 7.47 -19.63 6.02
N LYS A 53 6.47 -20.16 6.73
CA LYS A 53 5.91 -21.49 6.44
C LYS A 53 4.99 -21.52 5.21
N LYS A 54 4.42 -20.38 4.81
CA LYS A 54 3.45 -20.32 3.73
C LYS A 54 3.56 -19.02 2.93
N ALA A 55 3.89 -19.14 1.64
CA ALA A 55 3.90 -18.02 0.72
C ALA A 55 2.52 -17.34 0.66
N GLY A 56 2.48 -16.01 0.77
CA GLY A 56 1.23 -15.23 0.81
C GLY A 56 0.59 -15.13 2.19
N ALA A 57 1.20 -15.69 3.25
CA ALA A 57 0.64 -15.60 4.60
C ALA A 57 0.62 -14.16 5.12
N ALA A 58 1.64 -13.36 4.81
CA ALA A 58 1.68 -11.95 5.22
C ALA A 58 0.61 -11.14 4.49
N ALA A 59 0.40 -11.40 3.19
CA ALA A 59 -0.67 -10.79 2.44
C ALA A 59 -2.05 -11.15 3.00
N LYS A 60 -2.32 -12.44 3.23
CA LYS A 60 -3.60 -12.92 3.78
C LYS A 60 -3.94 -12.28 5.12
N GLU A 61 -2.95 -12.13 5.97
CA GLU A 61 -3.14 -11.49 7.27
C GLU A 61 -3.44 -9.99 7.14
N LYS A 62 -2.73 -9.28 6.24
CA LYS A 62 -2.99 -7.87 6.00
C LYS A 62 -4.36 -7.63 5.34
N GLU A 63 -4.83 -8.54 4.47
CA GLU A 63 -6.20 -8.56 3.94
C GLU A 63 -7.21 -8.58 5.12
N GLY A 64 -7.06 -9.53 6.05
CA GLY A 64 -7.92 -9.62 7.23
C GLY A 64 -7.91 -8.37 8.11
N LYS A 65 -6.73 -7.76 8.34
CA LYS A 65 -6.63 -6.50 9.09
C LYS A 65 -7.37 -5.35 8.41
N LYS A 66 -7.30 -5.26 7.07
CA LYS A 66 -8.03 -4.24 6.31
C LYS A 66 -9.54 -4.49 6.37
N HIS A 67 -10.00 -5.74 6.27
CA HIS A 67 -11.41 -6.07 6.47
C HIS A 67 -11.94 -5.62 7.83
N THR A 68 -11.24 -5.94 8.92
CA THR A 68 -11.61 -5.46 10.26
C THR A 68 -11.70 -3.94 10.35
N HIS A 69 -10.93 -3.21 9.53
CA HIS A 69 -10.88 -1.77 9.55
C HIS A 69 -11.95 -1.09 8.68
N TYR A 70 -12.27 -1.65 7.51
CA TYR A 70 -13.12 -1.00 6.50
C TYR A 70 -14.52 -1.60 6.34
N ASP A 71 -14.73 -2.88 6.66
CA ASP A 71 -15.96 -3.59 6.28
C ASP A 71 -17.22 -2.98 6.88
N ASP A 72 -17.18 -2.60 8.16
CA ASP A 72 -18.36 -2.06 8.84
C ASP A 72 -18.79 -0.72 8.23
N ALA A 73 -17.82 0.14 7.95
CA ALA A 73 -18.09 1.42 7.31
C ALA A 73 -18.56 1.26 5.86
N CYS A 74 -17.94 0.35 5.09
CA CYS A 74 -18.36 0.06 3.72
C CYS A 74 -19.77 -0.54 3.67
N ARG A 75 -20.09 -1.45 4.60
CA ARG A 75 -21.43 -2.05 4.73
C ARG A 75 -22.50 -1.01 5.06
N ALA A 76 -22.19 -0.03 5.92
CA ALA A 76 -23.12 1.04 6.29
C ALA A 76 -23.57 1.90 5.09
N VAL A 77 -22.74 1.99 4.05
CA VAL A 77 -23.03 2.77 2.83
C VAL A 77 -23.26 1.89 1.59
N GLY A 78 -23.38 0.58 1.75
CA GLY A 78 -23.67 -0.35 0.66
C GLY A 78 -22.55 -0.50 -0.37
N ILE A 79 -21.29 -0.25 0.02
CA ILE A 79 -20.11 -0.38 -0.86
C ILE A 79 -19.37 -1.68 -0.52
N ARG A 80 -18.81 -2.34 -1.53
CA ARG A 80 -17.94 -3.51 -1.33
C ARG A 80 -16.50 -3.08 -1.08
N PHE A 81 -15.93 -3.48 0.05
CA PHE A 81 -14.50 -3.31 0.30
C PHE A 81 -13.68 -4.38 -0.43
N VAL A 82 -12.52 -3.98 -0.97
CA VAL A 82 -11.57 -4.87 -1.64
C VAL A 82 -10.13 -4.58 -1.15
N PRO A 83 -9.52 -5.46 -0.33
CA PRO A 83 -8.12 -5.29 0.05
C PRO A 83 -7.19 -5.68 -1.11
N LEU A 84 -6.46 -4.70 -1.65
CA LEU A 84 -5.49 -4.91 -2.73
C LEU A 84 -4.08 -5.09 -2.15
N VAL A 85 -3.83 -6.27 -1.58
CA VAL A 85 -2.59 -6.56 -0.87
C VAL A 85 -1.58 -7.30 -1.76
N PHE A 86 -0.31 -6.93 -1.64
CA PHE A 86 0.83 -7.57 -2.26
C PHE A 86 1.96 -7.78 -1.24
N GLU A 87 2.72 -8.85 -1.36
CA GLU A 87 4.01 -8.98 -0.68
C GLU A 87 5.09 -8.21 -1.45
N THR A 88 6.12 -7.71 -0.76
CA THR A 88 7.22 -6.90 -1.35
C THR A 88 7.91 -7.56 -2.55
N TYR A 89 7.92 -8.90 -2.61
CA TYR A 89 8.48 -9.67 -3.73
C TYR A 89 7.51 -9.84 -4.91
N GLY A 90 6.38 -9.13 -4.90
CA GLY A 90 5.42 -9.08 -6.01
C GLY A 90 4.27 -10.09 -5.93
N ARG A 91 4.20 -10.93 -4.89
CA ARG A 91 3.13 -11.91 -4.74
C ARG A 91 1.80 -11.21 -4.38
N PRO A 92 0.75 -11.31 -5.20
CA PRO A 92 -0.56 -10.78 -4.83
C PRO A 92 -1.22 -11.64 -3.74
N GLY A 93 -1.99 -10.99 -2.88
CA GLY A 93 -2.94 -11.62 -1.97
C GLY A 93 -4.06 -12.35 -2.72
N GLY A 94 -4.77 -13.23 -2.02
CA GLY A 94 -5.82 -14.04 -2.63
C GLY A 94 -7.01 -13.19 -3.11
N GLU A 95 -7.29 -12.08 -2.44
CA GLU A 95 -8.37 -11.17 -2.80
C GLU A 95 -8.02 -10.29 -3.98
N THR A 96 -6.78 -9.79 -4.03
CA THR A 96 -6.23 -9.14 -5.23
C THR A 96 -6.37 -10.04 -6.45
N VAL A 97 -6.03 -11.33 -6.35
CA VAL A 97 -6.17 -12.28 -7.48
C VAL A 97 -7.63 -12.44 -7.90
N ARG A 98 -8.55 -12.59 -6.94
CA ARG A 98 -9.99 -12.71 -7.22
C ARG A 98 -10.54 -11.45 -7.89
N PHE A 99 -10.18 -10.28 -7.38
CA PHE A 99 -10.58 -9.00 -7.93
C PHE A 99 -10.08 -8.80 -9.35
N VAL A 100 -8.80 -9.07 -9.64
CA VAL A 100 -8.28 -8.94 -11.01
C VAL A 100 -8.98 -9.91 -11.97
N LYS A 101 -9.24 -11.15 -11.55
CA LYS A 101 -10.02 -12.11 -12.36
C LYS A 101 -11.43 -11.62 -12.66
N GLU A 102 -12.08 -11.01 -11.67
CA GLU A 102 -13.38 -10.38 -11.82
C GLU A 102 -13.33 -9.24 -12.83
N MET A 103 -12.36 -8.33 -12.71
CA MET A 103 -12.19 -7.20 -13.63
C MET A 103 -11.88 -7.66 -15.07
N VAL A 104 -11.06 -8.70 -15.23
CA VAL A 104 -10.79 -9.31 -16.54
C VAL A 104 -12.08 -9.90 -17.14
N ARG A 105 -12.87 -10.64 -16.34
CA ARG A 105 -14.15 -11.19 -16.80
C ARG A 105 -15.10 -10.09 -17.27
N GLN A 106 -15.30 -9.06 -16.44
CA GLN A 106 -16.21 -7.96 -16.78
C GLN A 106 -15.72 -7.17 -18.02
N ALA A 107 -14.41 -7.03 -18.20
CA ALA A 107 -13.84 -6.42 -19.41
C ALA A 107 -14.10 -7.27 -20.66
N THR A 108 -13.89 -8.59 -20.59
CA THR A 108 -14.17 -9.50 -21.73
C THR A 108 -15.64 -9.56 -22.09
N GLU A 109 -16.54 -9.51 -21.10
CA GLU A 109 -17.99 -9.48 -21.33
C GLU A 109 -18.41 -8.21 -22.07
N ARG A 110 -17.89 -7.05 -21.65
CA ARG A 110 -18.16 -5.77 -22.31
C ARG A 110 -17.68 -5.73 -23.76
N LEU A 111 -16.59 -6.42 -24.08
CA LEU A 111 -16.03 -6.47 -25.43
C LEU A 111 -16.67 -7.55 -26.31
N GLY A 112 -17.58 -8.38 -25.77
CA GLY A 112 -18.15 -9.52 -26.49
C GLY A 112 -17.16 -10.68 -26.69
N GLU A 113 -16.04 -10.67 -25.96
CA GLU A 113 -14.90 -11.60 -26.12
C GLU A 113 -14.88 -12.71 -25.06
N MET A 114 -15.99 -12.96 -24.36
CA MET A 114 -16.03 -13.88 -23.22
C MET A 114 -15.55 -15.31 -23.55
N ASN A 115 -15.81 -15.76 -24.78
CA ASN A 115 -15.42 -17.07 -25.30
C ASN A 115 -14.06 -17.05 -26.02
N ASP A 116 -13.44 -15.89 -26.22
CA ASP A 116 -12.11 -15.75 -26.82
C ASP A 116 -11.03 -15.86 -25.73
N ALA A 117 -10.51 -17.07 -25.56
CA ALA A 117 -9.46 -17.35 -24.59
C ALA A 117 -8.17 -16.52 -24.84
N PRO A 118 -7.66 -16.40 -26.08
CA PRO A 118 -6.56 -15.48 -26.39
C PRO A 118 -6.81 -14.02 -25.98
N ALA A 119 -7.99 -13.46 -26.27
CA ALA A 119 -8.30 -12.08 -25.91
C ALA A 119 -8.37 -11.88 -24.39
N ARG A 120 -9.03 -12.81 -23.69
CA ARG A 120 -9.05 -12.83 -22.22
C ARG A 120 -7.66 -12.89 -21.61
N GLN A 121 -6.76 -13.71 -22.17
CA GLN A 121 -5.37 -13.80 -21.72
C GLN A 121 -4.61 -12.49 -21.95
N LYS A 122 -4.76 -11.85 -23.12
CA LYS A 122 -4.12 -10.55 -23.41
C LYS A 122 -4.56 -9.47 -22.41
N ILE A 123 -5.84 -9.44 -22.06
CA ILE A 123 -6.38 -8.50 -21.06
C ILE A 123 -5.77 -8.82 -19.70
N ALA A 124 -5.80 -10.08 -19.24
CA ALA A 124 -5.21 -10.48 -17.97
C ALA A 124 -3.70 -10.14 -17.89
N ASP A 125 -2.95 -10.39 -18.95
CA ASP A 125 -1.52 -10.06 -19.04
C ASP A 125 -1.28 -8.56 -18.89
N ARG A 126 -2.11 -7.73 -19.51
CA ARG A 126 -2.01 -6.27 -19.37
C ARG A 126 -2.22 -5.84 -17.93
N TRP A 127 -3.25 -6.37 -17.26
CA TRP A 127 -3.52 -6.09 -15.85
C TRP A 127 -2.34 -6.49 -14.96
N TRP A 128 -1.83 -7.71 -15.10
CA TRP A 128 -0.72 -8.18 -14.27
C TRP A 128 0.59 -7.45 -14.53
N LYS A 129 0.87 -7.07 -15.79
CA LYS A 129 2.05 -6.25 -16.13
C LYS A 129 1.97 -4.86 -15.47
N THR A 130 0.81 -4.19 -15.57
CA THR A 130 0.61 -2.88 -14.94
C THR A 130 0.76 -2.96 -13.43
N LEU A 131 0.13 -3.94 -12.78
CA LEU A 131 0.24 -4.13 -11.33
C LEU A 131 1.67 -4.46 -10.89
N SER A 132 2.37 -5.34 -11.61
CA SER A 132 3.75 -5.71 -11.30
C SER A 132 4.68 -4.49 -11.32
N VAL A 133 4.56 -3.65 -12.35
CA VAL A 133 5.35 -2.41 -12.45
C VAL A 133 5.01 -1.43 -11.33
N ALA A 134 3.73 -1.27 -11.01
CA ALA A 134 3.29 -0.39 -9.92
C ALA A 134 3.85 -0.85 -8.56
N VAL A 135 3.79 -2.16 -8.28
CA VAL A 135 4.33 -2.74 -7.05
C VAL A 135 5.84 -2.54 -6.94
N GLN A 136 6.60 -2.79 -8.02
CA GLN A 136 8.05 -2.57 -8.03
C GLN A 136 8.42 -1.09 -7.80
N LYS A 137 7.69 -0.16 -8.43
CA LYS A 137 7.88 1.28 -8.21
C LYS A 137 7.59 1.65 -6.76
N ALA A 138 6.48 1.18 -6.18
CA ALA A 138 6.13 1.45 -4.80
C ALA A 138 7.17 0.91 -3.81
N ALA A 139 7.66 -0.32 -4.04
CA ALA A 139 8.74 -0.92 -3.25
C ALA A 139 10.02 -0.07 -3.31
N ALA A 140 10.45 0.31 -4.52
CA ALA A 140 11.65 1.12 -4.71
C ALA A 140 11.53 2.51 -4.08
N SER A 141 10.38 3.18 -4.25
CA SER A 141 10.11 4.49 -3.63
C SER A 141 10.16 4.41 -2.10
N THR A 142 9.61 3.34 -1.51
CA THR A 142 9.64 3.12 -0.05
C THR A 142 11.06 2.94 0.47
N ILE A 143 11.87 2.15 -0.23
CA ILE A 143 13.28 1.93 0.11
C ILE A 143 14.09 3.23 -0.05
N LEU A 144 13.86 3.99 -1.12
CA LEU A 144 14.57 5.25 -1.34
C LEU A 144 14.24 6.27 -0.24
N ALA A 145 12.97 6.41 0.11
CA ALA A 145 12.52 7.29 1.18
C ALA A 145 13.14 6.90 2.54
N SER A 146 13.22 5.60 2.85
CA SER A 146 13.83 5.14 4.10
C SER A 146 15.34 5.40 4.14
N VAL A 147 16.06 5.24 3.02
CA VAL A 147 17.48 5.59 2.91
C VAL A 147 17.71 7.08 3.10
N GLN A 148 16.88 7.92 2.47
CA GLN A 148 16.95 9.38 2.62
C GLN A 148 16.67 9.81 4.05
N ALA A 149 15.63 9.30 4.68
CA ALA A 149 15.31 9.56 6.08
C ALA A 149 16.46 9.13 7.01
N SER A 150 17.06 7.96 6.76
CA SER A 150 18.20 7.45 7.53
C SER A 150 19.49 8.26 7.31
N ARG A 151 19.65 8.93 6.16
CA ARG A 151 20.76 9.85 5.89
C ARG A 151 20.52 11.21 6.55
N GLY A 152 19.29 11.72 6.52
CA GLY A 152 18.90 12.92 7.23
C GLY A 152 19.11 12.76 8.74
N ALA A 153 18.61 11.67 9.33
CA ALA A 153 18.82 11.35 10.74
C ALA A 153 20.30 11.22 11.11
N ARG A 154 21.12 10.54 10.29
CA ARG A 154 22.57 10.49 10.50
C ARG A 154 23.25 11.85 10.36
N GLY A 155 22.79 12.70 9.44
CA GLY A 155 23.26 14.08 9.30
C GLY A 155 22.99 14.88 10.57
N THR A 156 21.75 14.86 11.07
CA THR A 156 21.37 15.50 12.34
C THR A 156 22.18 14.97 13.51
N GLN A 157 22.36 13.65 13.62
CA GLN A 157 23.10 13.03 14.71
C GLN A 157 24.61 13.35 14.66
N VAL A 158 25.19 13.47 13.46
CA VAL A 158 26.59 13.93 13.28
C VAL A 158 26.72 15.41 13.61
N THR A 159 25.78 16.26 13.19
CA THR A 159 25.77 17.69 13.53
C THR A 159 25.60 17.91 15.04
N GLU A 160 24.76 17.13 15.71
CA GLU A 160 24.56 17.18 17.16
C GLU A 160 25.78 16.67 17.94
N MET A 161 26.45 15.60 17.47
CA MET A 161 27.74 15.16 18.02
C MET A 161 28.86 16.20 17.83
N LEU A 162 28.91 16.88 16.69
CA LEU A 162 29.92 17.90 16.40
C LEU A 162 29.66 19.17 17.23
N LEU A 163 28.43 19.67 17.29
CA LEU A 163 28.05 20.81 18.13
C LEU A 163 28.19 20.51 19.63
N GLY A 164 27.82 19.31 20.08
CA GLY A 164 27.99 18.89 21.48
C GLY A 164 29.47 18.79 21.91
N ARG A 165 30.36 18.43 20.98
CA ARG A 165 31.81 18.45 21.21
C ARG A 165 32.39 19.86 21.24
N GLU A 166 31.92 20.75 20.37
CA GLU A 166 32.38 22.15 20.37
C GLU A 166 31.86 22.94 21.57
N PHE A 167 30.64 22.67 22.06
CA PHE A 167 30.11 23.30 23.28
C PHE A 167 30.88 22.87 24.54
N SER A 168 31.27 21.59 24.64
CA SER A 168 32.09 21.11 25.76
C SER A 168 33.51 21.70 25.76
N ALA A 169 34.08 21.97 24.59
CA ALA A 169 35.38 22.64 24.47
C ALA A 169 35.30 24.14 24.85
N TYR A 170 34.18 24.80 24.56
CA TYR A 170 33.96 26.20 24.94
C TYR A 170 33.66 26.39 26.44
N VAL A 171 32.90 25.47 27.06
CA VAL A 171 32.61 25.54 28.51
C VAL A 171 33.85 25.19 29.35
N GLY A 172 34.69 24.25 28.91
CA GLY A 172 35.95 23.89 29.59
C GLY A 172 37.06 24.96 29.54
N LEU A 173 36.92 25.99 28.69
CA LEU A 173 37.83 27.15 28.61
C LEU A 173 37.39 28.31 29.51
N ALA A 174 36.16 28.29 30.03
CA ALA A 174 35.63 29.35 30.90
C ALA A 174 35.92 29.13 32.39
N GLU A 175 36.32 27.91 32.82
CA GLU A 175 36.60 27.58 34.23
C GLU A 175 38.08 27.68 34.62
N LYS A 176 38.87 28.50 33.92
CA LYS A 176 40.23 28.86 34.36
C LYS A 176 40.39 30.37 34.49
N LYS A 177 39.84 30.92 35.58
CA LYS A 177 40.40 32.12 36.23
C LYS A 177 40.25 32.00 37.75
N GLU A 178 41.41 31.75 38.34
CA GLU A 178 41.90 32.07 39.70
C GLU A 178 41.01 31.81 40.92
#